data_AF-A0A7C6XLJ6-F1
#
_entry.id   AF-A0A7C6XLJ6-F1
#
_cell.length_a   1.000
_cell.length_b   1.000
_cell.length_c   1.000
_cell.angle_alpha   90.00
_cell.angle_beta   90.00
_cell.angle_gamma   90.00
#
_symmetry.space_group_name_H-M   'P 1'
#
loop_
_entity.id
_entity.type
_entity.pdbx_description
1 polymer ?
#
loop_
_entity_poly.entity_id
_entity_poly.type
_entity_poly.pdbx_seq_one_letter_code
_entity_poly.pdbx_strand_id
1 'polypeptide(L)'
;MQGSIIGTLFGLLSGAIAWLAARAFVAHHRDEAVDLAWLLEDARGALTPLGALFVAALALLGAFIGGRAAGTAEVVVALLASALYAAITVIDFRVRRIPNPLVVALLAVGALQMLWLGRPTLASAALGLLVGGGIFVLLALLRRGAMGAGDVKLAAAVGWLVGFPLALTALFWGIIAGGVAALVLLITRRAGRKDTMAYGPYLSLGGWLLHLAMLGLLPWGA
;
A
#
# COMPACT_ATOMS: atom_id res chain seq x y z
N MET A 1 -21.92 -9.56 -13.30
CA MET A 1 -21.70 -10.84 -12.58
C MET A 1 -20.35 -11.47 -12.90
N GLN A 2 -19.97 -11.67 -14.17
CA GLN A 2 -18.67 -12.26 -14.54
C GLN A 2 -17.46 -11.46 -14.01
N GLY A 3 -17.49 -10.12 -14.09
CA GLY A 3 -16.41 -9.27 -13.58
C GLY A 3 -16.14 -9.43 -12.09
N SER A 4 -17.18 -9.55 -11.26
CA SER A 4 -17.04 -9.78 -9.82
C SER A 4 -16.38 -11.12 -9.50
N ILE A 5 -16.69 -12.18 -10.24
CA ILE A 5 -16.06 -13.50 -10.04
C ILE A 5 -14.56 -13.42 -10.34
N ILE A 6 -14.20 -12.83 -11.48
CA ILE A 6 -12.79 -12.62 -11.88
C ILE A 6 -12.08 -11.81 -10.80
N GLY A 7 -12.68 -10.71 -10.36
CA GLY A 7 -12.15 -9.89 -9.28
C GLY A 7 -11.93 -10.65 -7.98
N THR A 8 -12.88 -11.49 -7.54
CA THR A 8 -12.74 -12.32 -6.34
C THR A 8 -11.55 -13.28 -6.47
N LEU A 9 -11.38 -13.94 -7.61
CA LEU A 9 -10.27 -14.87 -7.83
C LEU A 9 -8.91 -14.17 -7.78
N PHE A 10 -8.79 -13.00 -8.43
CA PHE A 10 -7.58 -12.18 -8.34
C PHE A 10 -7.36 -11.67 -6.91
N GLY A 11 -8.43 -11.32 -6.18
CA GLY A 11 -8.36 -10.87 -4.80
C GLY A 11 -7.84 -11.96 -3.85
N LEU A 12 -8.33 -13.19 -4.00
CA LEU A 12 -7.84 -14.36 -3.25
C LEU A 12 -6.35 -14.60 -3.52
N LEU A 13 -5.96 -14.63 -4.80
CA LEU A 13 -4.59 -14.90 -5.21
C LEU A 13 -3.62 -13.81 -4.71
N SER A 14 -3.93 -12.55 -5.01
CA SER A 14 -3.10 -11.41 -4.61
C SER A 14 -3.04 -11.26 -3.08
N GLY A 15 -4.15 -11.50 -2.39
CA GLY A 15 -4.22 -11.50 -0.92
C GLY A 15 -3.34 -12.58 -0.30
N ALA A 16 -3.38 -13.81 -0.81
CA ALA A 16 -2.56 -14.90 -0.31
C ALA A 16 -1.06 -14.61 -0.53
N ILE A 17 -0.68 -14.15 -1.72
CA ILE A 17 0.71 -13.79 -2.04
C ILE A 17 1.20 -12.66 -1.15
N ALA A 18 0.41 -11.58 -1.01
CA ALA A 18 0.79 -10.42 -0.20
C ALA A 18 0.91 -10.77 1.29
N TRP A 19 0.03 -11.63 1.81
CA TRP A 19 0.11 -12.11 3.19
C TRP A 19 1.39 -12.91 3.44
N LEU A 20 1.68 -13.88 2.57
CA LEU A 20 2.88 -14.70 2.66
C LEU A 20 4.15 -13.85 2.54
N ALA A 21 4.18 -12.92 1.58
CA ALA A 21 5.31 -12.00 1.43
C ALA A 21 5.52 -11.12 2.68
N ALA A 22 4.44 -10.60 3.27
CA ALA A 22 4.51 -9.81 4.49
C ALA A 22 5.02 -10.63 5.68
N ARG A 23 4.55 -11.87 5.83
CA ARG A 23 5.01 -12.76 6.91
C ARG A 23 6.46 -13.18 6.73
N ALA A 24 6.85 -13.61 5.54
CA ALA A 24 8.22 -13.98 5.22
C ALA A 24 9.19 -12.82 5.52
N PHE A 25 8.82 -11.59 5.14
CA PHE A 25 9.63 -10.42 5.44
C PHE A 25 9.77 -10.18 6.95
N VAL A 26 8.67 -10.29 7.71
CA VAL A 26 8.67 -10.10 9.16
C VAL A 26 9.46 -11.20 9.86
N ALA A 27 9.32 -12.45 9.44
CA ALA A 27 10.06 -13.60 9.97
C ALA A 27 11.56 -13.44 9.76
N HIS A 28 11.98 -13.08 8.54
CA HIS A 28 13.38 -12.80 8.23
C HIS A 28 13.97 -11.67 9.11
N HIS A 29 13.18 -10.65 9.45
CA HIS A 29 13.61 -9.55 10.33
C HIS A 29 13.60 -9.92 11.82
N ARG A 30 13.02 -11.05 12.19
CA ARG A 30 13.07 -11.63 13.54
C ARG A 30 14.11 -12.73 13.67
N ASP A 31 15.05 -12.79 12.71
CA ASP A 31 16.10 -13.80 12.59
C ASP A 31 15.56 -15.24 12.47
N GLU A 32 14.32 -15.40 11.97
CA GLU A 32 13.77 -16.70 11.63
C GLU A 32 14.30 -17.14 10.25
N ALA A 33 14.71 -18.41 10.12
CA ALA A 33 15.18 -18.96 8.85
C ALA A 33 13.99 -19.11 7.89
N VAL A 34 14.03 -18.40 6.76
CA VAL A 34 13.01 -18.47 5.70
C VAL A 34 13.55 -19.32 4.55
N ASP A 35 13.12 -20.58 4.47
CA ASP A 35 13.40 -21.51 3.38
C ASP A 35 12.11 -22.06 2.73
N LEU A 36 12.24 -22.98 1.76
CA LEU A 36 11.07 -23.54 1.08
C LEU A 36 10.19 -24.36 2.04
N ALA A 37 10.77 -25.05 3.01
CA ALA A 37 10.01 -25.82 4.00
C ALA A 37 9.19 -24.89 4.89
N TRP A 38 9.80 -23.80 5.37
CA TRP A 38 9.14 -22.73 6.08
C TRP A 38 8.02 -22.13 5.24
N LEU A 39 8.25 -21.80 3.96
CA LEU A 39 7.21 -21.25 3.08
C LEU A 39 6.03 -22.21 2.89
N LEU A 40 6.29 -23.52 2.79
CA LEU A 40 5.23 -24.52 2.65
C LEU A 40 4.46 -24.71 3.96
N GLU A 41 5.14 -24.74 5.10
CA GLU A 41 4.50 -24.76 6.42
C GLU A 41 3.71 -23.48 6.68
N ASP A 42 4.25 -22.33 6.30
CA ASP A 42 3.62 -21.04 6.45
C ASP A 42 2.42 -20.90 5.53
N ALA A 43 2.49 -21.40 4.30
CA ALA A 43 1.36 -21.48 3.38
C ALA A 43 0.25 -22.40 3.91
N ARG A 44 0.62 -23.52 4.53
CA ARG A 44 -0.34 -24.42 5.21
C ARG A 44 -0.93 -23.76 6.46
N GLY A 45 -0.12 -22.99 7.18
CA GLY A 45 -0.50 -22.21 8.37
C GLY A 45 -1.06 -20.83 8.06
N ALA A 46 -1.14 -20.42 6.78
CA ALA A 46 -1.55 -19.08 6.37
C ALA A 46 -3.00 -18.77 6.77
N LEU A 47 -3.78 -19.83 7.02
CA LEU A 47 -5.11 -19.82 7.60
C LEU A 47 -5.14 -19.46 9.10
N THR A 48 -4.08 -18.84 9.66
CA THR A 48 -4.24 -18.07 10.90
C THR A 48 -5.48 -17.17 10.78
N PRO A 49 -6.27 -16.93 11.85
CA PRO A 49 -7.48 -16.12 11.74
C PRO A 49 -7.23 -14.74 11.11
N LEU A 50 -6.06 -14.15 11.39
CA LEU A 50 -5.64 -12.87 10.82
C LEU A 50 -5.30 -12.98 9.32
N GLY A 51 -4.59 -14.02 8.90
CA GLY A 51 -4.27 -14.25 7.49
C GLY A 51 -5.51 -14.57 6.66
N ALA A 52 -6.41 -15.41 7.19
CA ALA A 52 -7.69 -15.68 6.57
C ALA A 52 -8.52 -14.40 6.39
N LEU A 53 -8.56 -13.53 7.41
CA LEU A 53 -9.24 -12.23 7.32
C LEU A 53 -8.59 -11.31 6.27
N PHE A 54 -7.26 -11.28 6.20
CA PHE A 54 -6.53 -10.48 5.21
C PHE A 54 -6.84 -10.92 3.78
N VAL A 55 -6.78 -12.23 3.52
CA VAL A 55 -7.09 -12.81 2.21
C VAL A 55 -8.58 -12.61 1.86
N ALA A 56 -9.48 -12.82 2.81
CA ALA A 56 -10.91 -12.59 2.62
C ALA A 56 -11.21 -11.11 2.33
N ALA A 57 -10.55 -10.18 3.01
CA ALA A 57 -10.70 -8.75 2.76
C ALA A 57 -10.29 -8.38 1.33
N LEU A 58 -9.17 -8.94 0.83
CA LEU A 58 -8.76 -8.71 -0.55
C LEU A 58 -9.65 -9.41 -1.57
N ALA A 59 -10.21 -10.57 -1.23
CA ALA A 59 -11.20 -11.26 -2.07
C ALA A 59 -12.49 -10.44 -2.20
N LEU A 60 -12.99 -9.88 -1.08
CA LEU A 60 -14.16 -9.00 -1.07
C LEU A 60 -13.89 -7.69 -1.81
N LEU A 61 -12.71 -7.10 -1.62
CA LEU A 61 -12.27 -5.94 -2.39
C LEU A 61 -12.20 -6.28 -3.88
N GLY A 62 -11.71 -7.47 -4.23
CA GLY A 62 -11.68 -7.97 -5.60
C GLY A 62 -13.06 -8.13 -6.19
N ALA A 63 -14.01 -8.69 -5.46
CA ALA A 63 -15.40 -8.78 -5.89
C ALA A 63 -16.00 -7.39 -6.17
N PHE A 64 -15.72 -6.42 -5.29
CA PHE A 64 -16.14 -5.03 -5.43
C PHE A 64 -15.52 -4.36 -6.67
N ILE A 65 -14.19 -4.42 -6.81
CA ILE A 65 -13.45 -3.85 -7.94
C ILE A 65 -13.93 -4.49 -9.24
N GLY A 66 -14.01 -5.82 -9.31
CA GLY A 66 -14.47 -6.55 -10.49
C GLY A 66 -15.93 -6.25 -10.87
N GLY A 67 -16.76 -5.81 -9.93
CA GLY A 67 -18.12 -5.35 -10.20
C GLY A 67 -18.22 -3.94 -10.78
N ARG A 68 -17.16 -3.12 -10.65
CA ARG A 68 -17.16 -1.70 -11.04
C ARG A 68 -16.17 -1.35 -12.15
N ALA A 69 -15.08 -2.10 -12.25
CA ALA A 69 -14.01 -1.87 -13.22
C ALA A 69 -14.51 -1.98 -14.65
N ALA A 70 -13.98 -1.15 -15.54
CA ALA A 70 -14.32 -1.17 -16.96
C ALA A 70 -13.74 -2.39 -17.69
N GLY A 71 -12.65 -2.99 -17.16
CA GLY A 71 -12.03 -4.16 -17.76
C GLY A 71 -11.03 -4.87 -16.85
N THR A 72 -10.55 -6.03 -17.29
CA THR A 72 -9.65 -6.89 -16.50
C THR A 72 -8.32 -6.23 -16.15
N ALA A 73 -7.77 -5.40 -17.03
CA ALA A 73 -6.53 -4.67 -16.78
C ALA A 73 -6.65 -3.75 -15.55
N GLU A 74 -7.80 -3.08 -15.40
CA GLU A 74 -8.08 -2.21 -14.25
C GLU A 74 -8.21 -3.03 -12.96
N VAL A 75 -8.90 -4.18 -13.02
CA VAL A 75 -9.00 -5.13 -11.89
C VAL A 75 -7.61 -5.57 -11.42
N VAL A 76 -6.75 -6.00 -12.35
CA VAL A 76 -5.41 -6.50 -12.04
C VAL A 76 -4.55 -5.43 -11.40
N VAL A 77 -4.46 -4.24 -12.00
CA VAL A 77 -3.64 -3.15 -11.46
C VAL A 77 -4.14 -2.68 -10.10
N ALA A 78 -5.46 -2.51 -9.93
CA ALA A 78 -6.04 -2.08 -8.68
C ALA A 78 -5.78 -3.10 -7.55
N LEU A 79 -5.91 -4.39 -7.82
CA LEU A 79 -5.68 -5.43 -6.82
C LEU A 79 -4.20 -5.64 -6.50
N LEU A 80 -3.30 -5.56 -7.48
CA LEU A 80 -1.86 -5.61 -7.22
C LEU A 80 -1.41 -4.45 -6.32
N ALA A 81 -1.82 -3.22 -6.64
CA ALA A 81 -1.51 -2.07 -5.80
C ALA A 81 -2.12 -2.20 -4.40
N SER A 82 -3.40 -2.61 -4.30
CA SER A 82 -4.09 -2.82 -3.02
C SER A 82 -3.36 -3.86 -2.15
N ALA A 83 -2.92 -4.97 -2.75
CA ALA A 83 -2.19 -6.02 -2.05
C ALA A 83 -0.81 -5.56 -1.57
N LEU A 84 -0.10 -4.76 -2.37
CA LEU A 84 1.18 -4.15 -1.97
C LEU A 84 1.00 -3.15 -0.83
N TYR A 85 0.01 -2.25 -0.90
CA TYR A 85 -0.28 -1.32 0.20
C TYR A 85 -0.65 -2.05 1.49
N ALA A 86 -1.45 -3.13 1.39
CA ALA A 86 -1.83 -3.94 2.54
C ALA A 86 -0.62 -4.68 3.14
N ALA A 87 0.26 -5.25 2.32
CA ALA A 87 1.50 -5.88 2.77
C ALA A 87 2.44 -4.86 3.46
N ILE A 88 2.67 -3.70 2.84
CA ILE A 88 3.48 -2.61 3.41
C ILE A 88 2.91 -2.19 4.76
N THR A 89 1.59 -2.03 4.85
CA THR A 89 0.90 -1.68 6.10
C THR A 89 1.14 -2.70 7.20
N VAL A 90 0.99 -4.00 6.91
CA VAL A 90 1.23 -5.08 7.88
C VAL A 90 2.69 -5.10 8.34
N ILE A 91 3.64 -4.96 7.41
CA ILE A 91 5.07 -4.97 7.72
C ILE A 91 5.42 -3.76 8.57
N ASP A 92 4.99 -2.56 8.19
CA ASP A 92 5.35 -1.34 8.91
C ASP A 92 4.74 -1.31 10.31
N PHE A 93 3.52 -1.82 10.51
CA PHE A 93 2.95 -1.98 11.86
C PHE A 93 3.74 -2.95 12.73
N ARG A 94 4.30 -4.03 12.16
CA ARG A 94 4.97 -5.09 12.93
C ARG A 94 6.43 -4.80 13.21
N VAL A 95 7.16 -4.22 12.25
CA VAL A 95 8.61 -4.03 12.33
C VAL A 95 9.08 -2.61 12.00
N ARG A 96 8.17 -1.66 11.72
CA ARG A 96 8.46 -0.24 11.43
C ARG A 96 9.47 -0.04 10.30
N ARG A 97 9.29 -0.82 9.24
CA ARG A 97 10.13 -0.79 8.03
C ARG A 97 9.25 -0.89 6.80
N ILE A 98 9.67 -0.20 5.75
CA ILE A 98 9.07 -0.31 4.41
C ILE A 98 10.10 -0.99 3.50
N PRO A 99 9.83 -2.23 3.02
CA PRO A 99 10.77 -2.97 2.19
C PRO A 99 11.00 -2.31 0.83
N ASN A 100 12.27 -2.14 0.43
CA ASN A 100 12.59 -1.66 -0.92
C ASN A 100 11.94 -2.50 -2.04
N PRO A 101 11.90 -3.85 -1.97
CA PRO A 101 11.25 -4.65 -3.02
C PRO A 101 9.76 -4.32 -3.20
N LEU A 102 9.02 -4.03 -2.12
CA LEU A 102 7.60 -3.67 -2.24
C LEU A 102 7.41 -2.27 -2.83
N VAL A 103 8.29 -1.32 -2.52
CA VAL A 103 8.29 -0.01 -3.16
C VAL A 103 8.57 -0.13 -4.66
N VAL A 104 9.57 -0.94 -5.04
CA VAL A 104 9.90 -1.20 -6.45
C VAL A 104 8.74 -1.89 -7.16
N ALA A 105 8.08 -2.86 -6.52
CA ALA A 105 6.88 -3.49 -7.06
C ALA A 105 5.75 -2.47 -7.28
N LEU A 106 5.57 -1.49 -6.38
CA LEU A 106 4.57 -0.44 -6.54
C LEU A 106 4.90 0.49 -7.72
N LEU A 107 6.18 0.81 -7.93
CA LEU A 107 6.65 1.53 -9.12
C LEU A 107 6.40 0.75 -10.41
N ALA A 108 6.66 -0.57 -10.40
CA ALA A 108 6.39 -1.45 -11.53
C ALA A 108 4.90 -1.53 -11.85
N VAL A 109 4.03 -1.58 -10.83
CA VAL A 109 2.57 -1.51 -11.00
C VAL A 109 2.15 -0.18 -11.62
N GLY A 110 2.75 0.94 -11.21
CA GLY A 110 2.50 2.25 -11.84
C GLY A 110 2.93 2.29 -13.31
N ALA A 111 4.09 1.73 -13.65
CA ALA A 111 4.53 1.60 -15.05
C ALA A 111 3.56 0.73 -15.88
N LEU A 112 3.14 -0.41 -15.33
CA LEU A 112 2.18 -1.31 -15.96
C LEU A 112 0.84 -0.62 -16.22
N GLN A 113 0.36 0.14 -15.23
CA GLN A 113 -0.87 0.92 -15.35
C GLN A 113 -0.81 1.96 -16.46
N MET A 114 0.31 2.68 -16.58
CA MET A 114 0.48 3.64 -17.66
C MET A 114 0.43 2.95 -19.02
N LEU A 115 1.06 1.77 -19.16
CA LEU A 115 1.04 1.01 -20.40
C LEU A 115 -0.35 0.47 -20.76
N TRP A 116 -1.09 -0.06 -19.78
CA TRP A 116 -2.37 -0.73 -20.02
C TRP A 116 -3.56 0.22 -20.04
N LEU A 117 -3.54 1.25 -19.20
CA LEU A 117 -4.69 2.15 -18.97
C LEU A 117 -4.43 3.58 -19.44
N GLY A 118 -3.20 3.93 -19.84
CA GLY A 118 -2.85 5.27 -20.30
C GLY A 118 -2.90 6.36 -19.22
N ARG A 119 -2.95 5.99 -17.93
CA ARG A 119 -3.07 6.92 -16.80
C ARG A 119 -2.21 6.49 -15.61
N PRO A 120 -1.63 7.43 -14.83
CA PRO A 120 -1.43 8.83 -15.21
C PRO A 120 -0.52 8.96 -16.44
N THR A 121 -0.35 10.15 -17.01
CA THR A 121 0.67 10.35 -18.05
C THR A 121 2.06 10.22 -17.44
N LEU A 122 3.08 9.87 -18.23
CA LEU A 122 4.46 9.76 -17.71
C LEU A 122 4.94 11.05 -17.05
N ALA A 123 4.61 12.21 -17.62
CA ALA A 123 4.93 13.51 -17.04
C ALA A 123 4.24 13.72 -15.69
N SER A 124 2.95 13.38 -15.59
CA SER A 124 2.19 13.46 -14.33
C SER A 124 2.74 12.49 -13.28
N ALA A 125 3.10 11.26 -13.67
CA ALA A 125 3.71 10.25 -12.80
C ALA A 125 5.08 10.71 -12.27
N ALA A 126 5.94 11.22 -13.17
CA ALA A 126 7.27 11.71 -12.81
C ALA A 126 7.18 12.93 -11.88
N LEU A 127 6.30 13.89 -12.17
CA LEU A 127 6.04 15.01 -11.27
C LEU A 127 5.46 14.56 -9.94
N GLY A 128 4.53 13.60 -9.94
CA GLY A 128 3.97 13.01 -8.72
C GLY A 128 5.04 12.34 -7.87
N LEU A 129 5.95 11.57 -8.47
CA LEU A 129 7.10 10.95 -7.81
C LEU A 129 8.02 12.01 -7.18
N LEU A 130 8.38 13.04 -7.94
CA LEU A 130 9.26 14.12 -7.48
C LEU A 130 8.62 14.93 -6.35
N VAL A 131 7.35 15.30 -6.47
CA VAL A 131 6.63 16.05 -5.44
C VAL A 131 6.44 15.20 -4.20
N GLY A 132 6.00 13.95 -4.36
CA GLY A 132 5.75 13.06 -3.23
C GLY A 132 7.00 12.69 -2.46
N GLY A 133 8.07 12.29 -3.16
CA GLY A 133 9.37 12.06 -2.54
C GLY A 133 10.00 13.35 -2.01
N GLY A 134 9.96 14.43 -2.79
CA GLY A 134 10.62 15.69 -2.50
C GLY A 134 10.10 16.38 -1.24
N ILE A 135 8.78 16.38 -1.01
CA ILE A 135 8.19 16.91 0.24
C ILE A 135 8.76 16.16 1.45
N PHE A 136 8.80 14.83 1.40
CA PHE A 136 9.27 14.01 2.52
C PHE A 136 10.79 14.08 2.69
N VAL A 137 11.57 14.20 1.61
CA VAL A 137 13.01 14.50 1.68
C VAL A 137 13.23 15.83 2.37
N LEU A 138 12.51 16.88 1.97
CA LEU A 138 12.66 18.21 2.57
C LEU A 138 12.35 18.18 4.07
N LEU A 139 11.28 17.50 4.48
CA LEU A 139 10.95 17.30 5.89
C LEU A 139 12.04 16.53 6.65
N ALA A 140 12.61 15.48 6.04
CA ALA A 140 13.68 14.70 6.63
C ALA A 140 14.98 15.51 6.81
N LEU A 141 15.26 16.45 5.91
CA LEU A 141 16.42 17.35 5.99
C LEU A 141 16.21 18.45 7.03
N LEU A 142 15.00 19.01 7.13
CA LEU A 142 14.67 20.07 8.10
C LEU A 142 14.75 19.59 9.55
N ARG A 143 14.39 18.33 9.82
CA ARG A 143 14.45 17.77 11.17
C ARG A 143 14.97 16.35 11.14
N ARG A 144 16.23 16.18 11.56
CA ARG A 144 16.88 14.87 11.72
C ARG A 144 16.01 13.96 12.59
N GLY A 145 15.69 12.78 12.07
CA GLY A 145 14.88 11.79 12.76
C GLY A 145 13.36 12.05 12.78
N ALA A 146 12.87 13.08 12.07
CA ALA A 146 11.43 13.32 11.98
C ALA A 146 10.70 12.30 11.09
N MET A 147 11.40 11.74 10.10
CA MET A 147 10.81 10.90 9.06
C MET A 147 11.69 9.69 8.74
N GLY A 148 11.09 8.52 8.54
CA GLY A 148 11.80 7.34 8.10
C GLY A 148 12.15 7.42 6.61
N ALA A 149 13.34 6.95 6.23
CA ALA A 149 13.71 6.85 4.80
C ALA A 149 12.77 5.92 4.00
N GLY A 150 12.07 4.99 4.69
CA GLY A 150 11.02 4.18 4.09
C GLY A 150 9.82 5.00 3.64
N ASP A 151 9.38 5.96 4.48
CA ASP A 151 8.20 6.79 4.20
C ASP A 151 8.42 7.69 2.99
N VAL A 152 9.64 8.24 2.85
CA VAL A 152 10.06 9.04 1.69
C VAL A 152 9.91 8.23 0.40
N LYS A 153 10.38 6.98 0.40
CA LYS A 153 10.33 6.08 -0.76
C LYS A 153 8.88 5.69 -1.09
N LEU A 154 8.08 5.41 -0.06
CA LEU A 154 6.67 5.13 -0.23
C LEU A 154 5.91 6.34 -0.80
N ALA A 155 6.15 7.55 -0.28
CA ALA A 155 5.53 8.77 -0.78
C ALA A 155 5.88 9.04 -2.25
N ALA A 156 7.12 8.78 -2.66
CA ALA A 156 7.54 8.84 -4.06
C ALA A 156 6.79 7.82 -4.92
N ALA A 157 6.65 6.57 -4.45
CA ALA A 157 5.95 5.53 -5.19
C ALA A 157 4.43 5.74 -5.25
N VAL A 158 3.82 6.29 -4.19
CA VAL A 158 2.43 6.75 -4.20
C VAL A 158 2.26 7.82 -5.29
N GLY A 159 3.13 8.83 -5.30
CA GLY A 159 3.08 9.90 -6.29
C GLY A 159 3.26 9.42 -7.73
N TRP A 160 4.14 8.45 -7.95
CA TRP A 160 4.29 7.76 -9.25
C TRP A 160 3.00 7.06 -9.69
N LEU A 161 2.35 6.34 -8.79
CA LEU A 161 1.17 5.53 -9.10
C LEU A 161 -0.06 6.38 -9.42
N VAL A 162 -0.29 7.48 -8.67
CA VAL A 162 -1.49 8.32 -8.80
C VAL A 162 -1.27 9.57 -9.66
N GLY A 163 -0.01 9.99 -9.85
CA GLY A 163 0.36 11.17 -10.64
C GLY A 163 0.02 12.51 -9.98
N PHE A 164 0.58 13.59 -10.53
CA PHE A 164 0.24 14.96 -10.17
C PHE A 164 -1.05 15.42 -10.89
N PRO A 165 -1.96 16.17 -10.21
CA PRO A 165 -1.86 16.71 -8.85
C PRO A 165 -2.35 15.75 -7.75
N LEU A 166 -2.89 14.58 -8.10
CA LEU A 166 -3.54 13.67 -7.16
C LEU A 166 -2.61 13.18 -6.04
N ALA A 167 -1.31 13.14 -6.30
CA ALA A 167 -0.26 12.84 -5.33
C ALA A 167 -0.34 13.74 -4.09
N LEU A 168 -0.57 15.05 -4.27
CA LEU A 168 -0.71 15.98 -3.14
C LEU A 168 -1.91 15.62 -2.27
N THR A 169 -3.03 15.30 -2.91
CA THR A 169 -4.26 14.90 -2.23
C THR A 169 -4.08 13.58 -1.48
N ALA A 170 -3.41 12.61 -2.10
CA ALA A 170 -3.11 11.32 -1.48
C ALA A 170 -2.26 11.49 -0.21
N LEU A 171 -1.20 12.29 -0.31
CA LEU A 171 -0.32 12.57 0.82
C LEU A 171 -1.00 13.39 1.90
N PHE A 172 -1.83 14.37 1.52
CA PHE A 172 -2.64 15.13 2.46
C PHE A 172 -3.53 14.22 3.29
N TRP A 173 -4.32 13.33 2.66
CA TRP A 173 -5.16 12.38 3.39
C TRP A 173 -4.35 11.40 4.24
N GLY A 174 -3.18 10.97 3.76
CA GLY A 174 -2.27 10.17 4.57
C GLY A 174 -1.75 10.91 5.81
N ILE A 175 -1.40 12.19 5.67
CA ILE A 175 -0.98 13.05 6.79
C ILE A 175 -2.09 13.24 7.81
N ILE A 176 -3.31 13.53 7.35
CA ILE A 176 -4.47 13.67 8.23
C ILE A 176 -4.73 12.36 8.97
N ALA A 177 -4.75 11.23 8.28
CA ALA A 177 -4.97 9.92 8.90
C ALA A 177 -3.91 9.58 9.95
N GLY A 178 -2.63 9.83 9.64
CA GLY A 178 -1.52 9.63 10.58
C GLY A 178 -1.59 10.56 11.79
N GLY A 179 -1.93 11.82 11.57
CA GLY A 179 -2.12 12.81 12.65
C GLY A 179 -3.27 12.44 13.58
N VAL A 180 -4.41 12.01 13.05
CA VAL A 180 -5.55 11.53 13.83
C VAL A 180 -5.15 10.31 14.66
N ALA A 181 -4.47 9.33 14.06
CA ALA A 181 -4.04 8.14 14.78
C ALA A 181 -3.01 8.44 15.87
N ALA A 182 -2.05 9.33 15.61
CA ALA A 182 -1.09 9.80 16.61
C ALA A 182 -1.79 10.50 17.78
N LEU A 183 -2.80 11.34 17.49
CA LEU A 183 -3.61 12.00 18.51
C LEU A 183 -4.38 10.99 19.37
N VAL A 184 -5.00 9.97 18.76
CA VAL A 184 -5.70 8.90 19.48
C VAL A 184 -4.74 8.13 20.40
N LEU A 185 -3.54 7.77 19.91
CA LEU A 185 -2.53 7.08 20.72
C LEU A 185 -2.07 7.92 21.91
N LEU A 186 -1.93 9.24 21.73
CA LEU A 186 -1.54 10.15 22.80
C LEU A 186 -2.65 10.33 23.85
N ILE A 187 -3.91 10.50 23.41
CA ILE A 187 -5.06 10.64 24.32
C ILE A 187 -5.30 9.35 25.10
N THR A 188 -5.19 8.19 24.44
CA THR A 188 -5.33 6.88 25.10
C THR A 188 -4.11 6.47 25.92
N ARG A 189 -3.06 7.32 25.96
CA ARG A 189 -1.79 7.08 26.66
C ARG A 189 -1.10 5.77 26.24
N ARG A 190 -1.38 5.28 25.03
CA ARG A 190 -0.73 4.11 24.43
C ARG A 190 0.61 4.45 23.77
N ALA A 191 0.89 5.74 23.58
CA ALA A 191 2.18 6.27 23.16
C ALA A 191 2.48 7.61 23.83
N GLY A 192 3.76 7.86 24.13
CA GLY A 192 4.27 9.15 24.59
C GLY A 192 4.68 10.09 23.45
N ARG A 193 4.91 11.37 23.77
CA ARG A 193 5.32 12.40 22.79
C ARG A 193 6.65 12.13 22.09
N LYS A 194 7.49 11.26 22.66
CA LYS A 194 8.82 10.90 22.13
C LYS A 194 8.80 9.55 21.41
N ASP A 195 7.69 8.83 21.44
CA ASP A 195 7.60 7.51 20.83
C ASP A 195 7.51 7.67 19.32
N THR A 196 8.23 6.79 18.61
CA THR A 196 8.15 6.72 17.15
C THR A 196 6.93 5.89 16.75
N MET A 197 6.25 6.33 15.70
CA MET A 197 5.04 5.69 15.15
C MET A 197 5.30 5.24 13.72
N ALA A 198 4.72 4.10 13.35
CA ALA A 198 4.69 3.60 11.97
C ALA A 198 3.82 4.53 11.12
N TYR A 199 4.42 5.25 10.17
CA TYR A 199 3.71 6.23 9.34
C TYR A 199 3.29 5.65 7.97
N GLY A 200 3.94 4.59 7.53
CA GLY A 200 3.68 3.89 6.28
C GLY A 200 2.22 3.47 6.07
N PRO A 201 1.49 2.95 7.08
CA PRO A 201 0.07 2.61 6.99
C PRO A 201 -0.81 3.76 6.52
N TYR A 202 -0.55 4.97 7.01
CA TYR A 202 -1.37 6.14 6.71
C TYR A 202 -1.07 6.70 5.33
N LEU A 203 0.20 6.72 4.92
CA LEU A 203 0.58 7.01 3.54
C LEU A 203 -0.01 5.99 2.56
N SER A 204 0.03 4.71 2.92
CA SER A 204 -0.56 3.62 2.13
C SER A 204 -2.07 3.80 1.99
N LEU A 205 -2.76 4.20 3.07
CA LEU A 205 -4.20 4.47 3.03
C LEU A 205 -4.55 5.62 2.08
N GLY A 206 -3.85 6.76 2.19
CA GLY A 206 -4.05 7.90 1.30
C GLY A 206 -3.76 7.55 -0.17
N GLY A 207 -2.63 6.88 -0.43
CA GLY A 207 -2.27 6.41 -1.76
C GLY A 207 -3.28 5.43 -2.35
N TRP A 208 -3.74 4.47 -1.56
CA TRP A 208 -4.72 3.46 -1.97
C TRP A 208 -6.07 4.07 -2.32
N LEU A 209 -6.62 4.95 -1.46
CA LEU A 209 -7.90 5.60 -1.72
C LEU A 209 -7.87 6.41 -3.01
N LEU A 210 -6.83 7.21 -3.20
CA LEU A 210 -6.70 8.07 -4.38
C LEU A 210 -6.37 7.28 -5.65
N HIS A 211 -5.67 6.14 -5.51
CA HIS A 211 -5.46 5.22 -6.62
C HIS A 211 -6.79 4.61 -7.11
N LEU A 212 -7.62 4.10 -6.20
CA LEU A 212 -8.94 3.57 -6.57
C LEU A 212 -9.87 4.65 -7.14
N ALA A 213 -9.82 5.87 -6.58
CA ALA A 213 -10.54 7.02 -7.11
C ALA A 213 -10.13 7.37 -8.55
N MET A 214 -8.83 7.46 -8.84
CA MET A 214 -8.30 7.75 -10.18
C MET A 214 -8.73 6.71 -11.23
N LEU A 215 -8.87 5.44 -10.82
CA LEU A 215 -9.35 4.40 -11.71
C LEU A 215 -10.85 4.53 -12.01
N GLY A 216 -11.60 5.26 -11.18
CA GLY A 216 -13.07 5.42 -11.27
C GLY A 216 -13.83 4.44 -10.38
N LEU A 217 -13.13 3.72 -9.50
CA LEU A 217 -13.70 2.68 -8.64
C LEU A 217 -14.36 3.27 -7.39
N LEU A 218 -13.84 4.43 -6.91
CA LEU A 218 -14.42 5.22 -5.83
C LEU A 218 -14.91 6.57 -6.37
N PRO A 219 -16.02 7.12 -5.83
CA PRO A 219 -16.45 8.46 -6.17
C PRO A 219 -15.42 9.47 -5.64
N TRP A 220 -14.87 10.28 -6.53
CA TRP A 220 -13.92 11.33 -6.18
C TRP A 220 -14.05 12.51 -7.13
N GLY A 221 -14.44 13.68 -6.61
CA GLY A 221 -14.54 14.91 -7.39
C GLY A 221 -15.40 14.76 -8.65
N ALA A 222 -16.73 14.89 -8.48
CA ALA A 222 -17.64 15.11 -9.61
C ALA A 222 -17.31 16.44 -10.32
#